data_AF-A0AAN6H8U4-F1
#
_entry.id   AF-A0AAN6H8U4-F1
#
_cell.length_a   1.000
_cell.length_b   1.000
_cell.length_c   1.000
_cell.angle_alpha   90.00
_cell.angle_beta   90.00
_cell.angle_gamma   90.00
#
_symmetry.space_group_name_H-M   'P 1'
#
loop_
_entity.id
_entity.type
_entity.pdbx_description
1 polymer ?
#
loop_
_entity_poly.entity_id
_entity_poly.type
_entity_poly.pdbx_seq_one_letter_code
_entity_poly.pdbx_strand_id
1 'polypeptide(L)'
;MTTNDPDALDRALVRPGRIDKKILFGYASQSVVAMMFTRIFSQPAEQMLDGEVAFEDVPRLAQEFADQIPTDAITPAEIQGHLLSYRTDPAVAVAAAAAFVADTLNEKRHGTNVANFEPQLGPRGPVGEKEDEKEDEKEDEKENKYEDKNQDEDVD
;
A
#
# COMPACT_ATOMS: atom_id res chain seq x y z
N MET A 1 11.37 -5.28 -5.63
CA MET A 1 11.78 -5.03 -4.22
C MET A 1 10.56 -4.55 -3.46
N THR A 2 10.41 -4.92 -2.19
CA THR A 2 9.34 -4.43 -1.30
C THR A 2 9.98 -3.93 0.00
N THR A 3 9.45 -2.85 0.56
CA THR A 3 9.86 -2.32 1.88
C THR A 3 8.66 -1.66 2.53
N ASN A 4 8.57 -1.75 3.86
CA ASN A 4 7.58 -1.00 4.63
C ASN A 4 8.09 0.42 4.98
N ASP A 5 9.40 0.64 4.86
CA ASP A 5 10.06 1.92 5.09
C ASP A 5 10.94 2.26 3.87
N PRO A 6 10.39 2.98 2.87
CA PRO A 6 11.14 3.37 1.68
C PRO A 6 12.14 4.50 1.93
N ASP A 7 11.96 5.28 2.99
CA ASP A 7 12.80 6.44 3.30
C ASP A 7 14.09 6.01 4.01
N ALA A 8 14.08 4.87 4.69
CA ALA A 8 15.28 4.23 5.23
C ALA A 8 16.17 3.55 4.16
N LEU A 9 15.76 3.49 2.89
CA LEU A 9 16.56 2.87 1.84
C LEU A 9 17.72 3.78 1.40
N ASP A 10 18.88 3.18 1.17
CA ASP A 10 20.05 3.88 0.61
C ASP A 10 19.72 4.50 -0.76
N ARG A 11 20.14 5.77 -0.96
CA ARG A 11 19.98 6.51 -2.22
C ARG A 11 20.55 5.76 -3.43
N ALA A 12 21.61 4.97 -3.24
CA ALA A 12 22.23 4.15 -4.29
C ALA A 12 21.32 3.01 -4.77
N LEU A 13 20.36 2.56 -3.95
CA LEU A 13 19.38 1.53 -4.30
C LEU A 13 18.19 2.12 -5.07
N VAL A 14 17.78 3.34 -4.76
CA VAL A 14 16.59 3.98 -5.39
C VAL A 14 16.90 4.81 -6.64
N ARG A 15 18.16 4.87 -7.08
CA ARG A 15 18.57 5.61 -8.27
C ARG A 15 18.01 4.99 -9.57
N PRO A 16 17.82 5.80 -10.63
CA PRO A 16 17.46 5.30 -11.95
C PRO A 16 18.41 4.19 -12.43
N GLY A 17 17.86 3.14 -13.06
CA GLY A 17 18.57 1.94 -13.48
C GLY A 17 18.71 0.85 -12.40
N ARG A 18 18.26 1.11 -11.16
CA ARG A 18 18.16 0.12 -10.08
C ARG A 18 16.70 -0.13 -9.69
N ILE A 19 15.97 0.93 -9.34
CA ILE A 19 14.53 0.89 -9.07
C ILE A 19 13.87 1.95 -9.93
N ASP A 20 13.30 1.52 -11.06
CA ASP A 20 12.71 2.42 -12.06
C ASP A 20 11.22 2.72 -11.79
N LYS A 21 10.56 1.91 -10.95
CA LYS A 21 9.15 2.11 -10.58
C LYS A 21 8.95 1.90 -9.08
N LYS A 22 8.19 2.80 -8.47
CA LYS A 22 7.78 2.75 -7.07
C LYS A 22 6.25 2.77 -7.01
N ILE A 23 5.67 1.79 -6.33
CA ILE A 23 4.21 1.67 -6.16
C ILE A 23 3.96 1.56 -4.67
N LEU A 24 3.16 2.47 -4.12
CA LEU A 24 2.73 2.43 -2.73
C LEU A 24 1.53 1.49 -2.58
N PHE A 25 1.66 0.52 -1.69
CA PHE A 25 0.56 -0.35 -1.28
C PHE A 25 0.01 0.18 0.04
N GLY A 26 -1.07 0.94 -0.03
CA GLY A 26 -1.69 1.59 1.12
C GLY A 26 -2.85 0.80 1.71
N TYR A 27 -3.60 1.50 2.57
CA TYR A 27 -4.89 1.05 3.07
C TYR A 27 -5.92 0.95 1.94
N ALA A 28 -7.01 0.21 2.20
CA ALA A 28 -8.04 0.00 1.22
C ALA A 28 -8.93 1.25 1.06
N SER A 29 -9.15 1.66 -0.18
CA SER A 29 -10.21 2.60 -0.53
C SER A 29 -11.55 1.90 -0.56
N GLN A 30 -12.66 2.64 -0.38
CA GLN A 30 -14.01 2.09 -0.45
C GLN A 30 -14.27 1.29 -1.74
N SER A 31 -13.76 1.77 -2.88
CA SER A 31 -13.86 1.05 -4.16
C SER A 31 -13.15 -0.30 -4.15
N VAL A 32 -11.98 -0.39 -3.51
CA VAL A 32 -11.25 -1.65 -3.33
C VAL A 32 -12.02 -2.56 -2.37
N VAL A 33 -12.60 -2.01 -1.30
CA VAL A 33 -13.43 -2.76 -0.35
C VAL A 33 -14.62 -3.42 -1.05
N ALA A 34 -15.41 -2.64 -1.80
CA ALA A 34 -16.56 -3.15 -2.54
C ALA A 34 -16.15 -4.22 -3.59
N MET A 35 -15.02 -4.00 -4.27
CA MET A 35 -14.48 -4.95 -5.24
C MET A 35 -14.04 -6.26 -4.57
N MET A 36 -13.40 -6.19 -3.40
CA MET A 36 -13.01 -7.36 -2.62
C MET A 36 -14.22 -8.16 -2.15
N PHE A 37 -15.24 -7.47 -1.62
CA PHE A 37 -16.49 -8.10 -1.20
C PHE A 37 -17.14 -8.84 -2.38
N THR A 38 -17.34 -8.14 -3.50
CA THR A 38 -17.91 -8.73 -4.71
C THR A 38 -17.09 -9.93 -5.18
N ARG A 39 -15.76 -9.85 -5.18
CA ARG A 39 -14.91 -10.95 -5.63
C ARG A 39 -14.98 -12.19 -4.73
N ILE A 40 -15.18 -12.02 -3.42
CA ILE A 40 -15.25 -13.12 -2.47
C ILE A 40 -16.61 -13.82 -2.52
N PHE A 41 -17.70 -13.06 -2.70
CA PHE A 41 -19.06 -13.58 -2.64
C PHE A 41 -19.72 -13.81 -4.00
N SER A 42 -19.24 -13.19 -5.09
CA SER A 42 -19.72 -13.51 -6.44
C SER A 42 -18.90 -14.66 -7.01
N GLN A 43 -19.41 -15.88 -6.86
CA GLN A 43 -18.89 -17.01 -7.63
C GLN A 43 -19.57 -17.06 -9.01
N PRO A 44 -18.80 -17.27 -10.10
CA PRO A 44 -19.35 -17.59 -11.41
C PRO A 44 -20.16 -18.89 -11.32
N ALA A 45 -21.26 -18.98 -12.07
CA ALA A 45 -22.13 -20.17 -12.08
C ALA A 45 -21.35 -21.45 -12.42
N GLU A 46 -20.24 -21.36 -13.16
CA GLU A 46 -19.39 -22.49 -13.53
C GLU A 46 -18.57 -23.06 -12.35
N GLN A 47 -18.44 -22.32 -11.25
CA GLN A 47 -17.68 -22.73 -10.05
C GLN A 47 -18.59 -23.22 -8.92
N MET A 48 -19.90 -23.07 -9.07
CA MET A 48 -20.88 -23.51 -8.08
C MET A 48 -21.08 -25.02 -8.16
N LEU A 49 -21.21 -25.66 -7.00
CA LEU A 49 -21.56 -27.07 -6.89
C LEU A 49 -23.08 -27.25 -7.07
N ASP A 50 -23.51 -28.43 -7.51
CA ASP A 50 -24.93 -28.75 -7.65
C ASP A 50 -25.67 -28.55 -6.31
N GLY A 51 -26.63 -27.64 -6.30
CA GLY A 51 -27.45 -27.30 -5.13
C GLY A 51 -27.00 -26.06 -4.35
N GLU A 52 -25.86 -25.44 -4.69
CA GLU A 52 -25.54 -24.11 -4.18
C GLU A 52 -26.33 -23.03 -4.91
N VAL A 53 -26.78 -22.03 -4.15
CA VAL A 53 -27.51 -20.88 -4.67
C VAL A 53 -26.59 -19.68 -4.59
N ALA A 54 -26.52 -18.90 -5.67
CA ALA A 54 -25.72 -17.68 -5.66
C ALA A 54 -26.30 -16.72 -4.63
N PHE A 55 -25.44 -16.00 -3.92
CA PHE A 55 -25.92 -14.98 -3.00
C PHE A 55 -26.68 -13.89 -3.76
N GLU A 56 -27.84 -13.52 -3.25
CA GLU A 56 -28.64 -12.43 -3.81
C GLU A 56 -28.02 -11.07 -3.46
N ASP A 57 -28.15 -10.11 -4.37
CA ASP A 57 -27.80 -8.70 -4.17
C ASP A 57 -26.36 -8.43 -3.67
N VAL A 58 -25.38 -9.26 -4.05
CA VAL A 58 -23.95 -9.04 -3.71
C VAL A 58 -23.47 -7.62 -4.00
N PRO A 59 -23.81 -6.96 -5.15
CA PRO A 59 -23.38 -5.58 -5.40
C PRO A 59 -23.92 -4.57 -4.37
N ARG A 60 -25.16 -4.75 -3.89
CA ARG A 60 -25.76 -3.88 -2.88
C ARG A 60 -25.07 -4.08 -1.53
N LEU A 61 -24.85 -5.33 -1.14
CA LEU A 61 -24.16 -5.68 0.11
C LEU A 61 -22.70 -5.23 0.09
N ALA A 62 -22.03 -5.30 -1.06
CA ALA A 62 -20.66 -4.81 -1.23
C ALA A 62 -20.56 -3.30 -0.97
N GLN A 63 -21.52 -2.52 -1.47
CA GLN A 63 -21.57 -1.08 -1.23
C GLN A 63 -21.87 -0.79 0.25
N GLU A 64 -22.86 -1.47 0.83
CA GLU A 64 -23.23 -1.31 2.24
C GLU A 64 -22.08 -1.67 3.20
N PHE A 65 -21.30 -2.70 2.86
CA PHE A 65 -20.08 -3.03 3.58
C PHE A 65 -19.03 -1.92 3.41
N ALA A 66 -18.75 -1.49 2.18
CA ALA A 66 -17.75 -0.47 1.88
C ALA A 66 -18.04 0.88 2.55
N ASP A 67 -19.32 1.26 2.66
CA ASP A 67 -19.73 2.52 3.31
C ASP A 67 -19.49 2.51 4.82
N GLN A 68 -19.46 1.33 5.45
CA GLN A 68 -19.14 1.16 6.87
C GLN A 68 -17.62 1.16 7.14
N ILE A 69 -16.80 0.86 6.13
CA ILE A 69 -15.35 0.83 6.29
C ILE A 69 -14.77 2.24 6.13
N PRO A 70 -14.02 2.75 7.13
CA PRO A 70 -13.35 4.03 7.01
C PRO A 70 -12.26 3.98 5.93
N THR A 71 -12.26 4.97 5.04
CA THR A 71 -11.24 5.14 4.01
C THR A 71 -9.86 5.33 4.64
N ASP A 72 -8.86 4.69 4.04
CA ASP A 72 -7.44 4.83 4.39
C ASP A 72 -7.06 4.43 5.83
N ALA A 73 -7.84 3.56 6.49
CA ALA A 73 -7.57 3.13 7.86
C ALA A 73 -7.39 1.61 8.04
N ILE A 74 -7.94 0.81 7.13
CA ILE A 74 -7.91 -0.65 7.20
C ILE A 74 -7.19 -1.21 5.97
N THR A 75 -6.29 -2.17 6.17
CA THR A 75 -5.50 -2.77 5.10
C THR A 75 -6.36 -3.75 4.30
N PRO A 76 -6.03 -3.97 3.02
CA PRO A 76 -6.74 -4.98 2.23
C PRO A 76 -6.68 -6.39 2.84
N ALA A 77 -5.60 -6.73 3.55
CA ALA A 77 -5.43 -8.03 4.22
C ALA A 77 -6.39 -8.22 5.40
N GLU A 78 -6.57 -7.17 6.23
CA GLU A 78 -7.53 -7.19 7.36
C GLU A 78 -8.96 -7.36 6.86
N ILE A 79 -9.33 -6.60 5.81
CA ILE A 79 -10.64 -6.72 5.18
C ILE A 79 -10.86 -8.13 4.63
N GLN A 80 -9.89 -8.65 3.89
CA GLN A 80 -9.96 -10.00 3.37
C GLN A 80 -10.12 -11.02 4.51
N GLY A 81 -9.36 -10.88 5.60
CA GLY A 81 -9.47 -11.73 6.78
C GLY A 81 -10.89 -11.78 7.36
N HIS A 82 -11.52 -10.60 7.54
CA HIS A 82 -12.91 -10.50 7.97
C HIS A 82 -13.86 -11.23 7.01
N LEU A 83 -13.80 -10.91 5.71
CA LEU A 83 -14.71 -11.48 4.71
C LEU A 83 -14.57 -13.00 4.58
N LEU A 84 -13.35 -13.54 4.74
CA LEU A 84 -13.11 -14.98 4.67
C LEU A 84 -13.71 -15.77 5.84
N SER A 85 -13.91 -15.14 7.00
CA SER A 85 -14.60 -15.73 8.16
C SER A 85 -16.11 -15.91 7.93
N TYR A 86 -16.68 -15.18 6.96
CA TYR A 86 -18.10 -15.20 6.63
C TYR A 86 -18.38 -15.73 5.22
N ARG A 87 -17.52 -16.61 4.68
CA ARG A 87 -17.58 -17.10 3.29
C ARG A 87 -18.96 -17.57 2.81
N THR A 88 -19.79 -18.09 3.70
CA THR A 88 -21.10 -18.66 3.40
C THR A 88 -22.26 -17.71 3.67
N ASP A 89 -22.01 -16.52 4.23
CA ASP A 89 -23.06 -15.57 4.60
C ASP A 89 -22.57 -14.11 4.47
N PRO A 90 -22.75 -13.48 3.29
CA PRO A 90 -22.34 -12.10 3.07
C PRO A 90 -23.17 -11.10 3.89
N ALA A 91 -24.42 -11.41 4.25
CA ALA A 91 -25.27 -10.50 5.01
C ALA A 91 -24.77 -10.37 6.46
N VAL A 92 -24.35 -11.48 7.06
CA VAL A 92 -23.73 -11.46 8.40
C VAL A 92 -22.40 -10.71 8.38
N ALA A 93 -21.61 -10.84 7.30
CA ALA A 93 -20.37 -10.09 7.15
C ALA A 93 -20.58 -8.56 7.20
N VAL A 94 -21.67 -8.08 6.58
CA VAL A 94 -22.09 -6.67 6.58
C VAL A 94 -22.58 -6.24 7.97
N ALA A 95 -23.41 -7.07 8.62
CA ALA A 95 -23.91 -6.77 9.96
C ALA A 95 -22.79 -6.71 11.01
N ALA A 96 -21.74 -7.52 10.86
CA ALA A 96 -20.57 -7.53 11.73
C ALA A 96 -19.54 -6.44 11.40
N ALA A 97 -19.70 -5.68 10.31
CA ALA A 97 -18.70 -4.73 9.83
C ALA A 97 -18.36 -3.64 10.84
N ALA A 98 -19.36 -3.04 11.49
CA ALA A 98 -19.16 -2.00 12.49
C ALA A 98 -18.31 -2.47 13.68
N ALA A 99 -18.54 -3.70 14.17
CA ALA A 99 -17.75 -4.29 15.24
C ALA A 99 -16.31 -4.56 14.77
N PHE A 100 -16.15 -5.14 13.59
CA PHE A 100 -14.84 -5.37 12.97
C PHE A 100 -14.02 -4.08 12.85
N VAL A 101 -14.64 -2.99 12.39
CA VAL A 101 -13.97 -1.68 12.27
C VAL A 101 -13.50 -1.19 13.63
N ALA A 102 -14.36 -1.25 14.65
CA ALA A 102 -14.01 -0.81 16.00
C ALA A 102 -12.84 -1.63 16.59
N ASP A 103 -12.89 -2.95 16.46
CA ASP A 103 -11.86 -3.87 16.97
C ASP A 103 -10.53 -3.63 16.26
N THR A 104 -10.54 -3.57 14.93
CA THR A 104 -9.33 -3.36 14.11
C THR A 104 -8.68 -2.01 14.42
N LEU A 105 -9.46 -0.95 14.58
CA LEU A 105 -8.93 0.36 14.93
C LEU A 105 -8.37 0.40 16.36
N ASN A 106 -8.96 -0.36 17.28
CA ASN A 106 -8.47 -0.47 18.65
C ASN A 106 -7.13 -1.23 18.72
N GLU A 107 -7.02 -2.35 18.00
CA GLU A 107 -5.78 -3.13 17.91
C GLU A 107 -4.60 -2.32 17.34
N LYS A 108 -4.89 -1.44 16.38
CA LYS A 108 -3.88 -0.51 15.81
C LYS A 108 -3.43 0.55 16.81
N ARG A 109 -4.34 1.09 17.62
CA ARG A 109 -3.98 2.02 18.71
C ARG A 109 -3.07 1.38 19.75
N HIS A 110 -3.19 0.07 19.95
CA HIS A 110 -2.34 -0.70 20.86
C HIS A 110 -1.05 -1.22 20.22
N GLY A 111 -0.75 -0.83 18.98
CA GLY A 111 0.54 -1.06 18.33
C GLY A 111 0.75 -2.49 17.81
N THR A 112 -0.33 -3.26 17.69
CA THR A 112 -0.23 -4.69 17.40
C THR A 112 -0.09 -5.02 15.92
N ASN A 113 -0.43 -4.11 15.01
CA ASN A 113 -0.42 -4.38 13.56
C ASN A 113 0.14 -3.22 12.73
N VAL A 114 1.33 -3.48 12.16
CA VAL A 114 2.05 -2.79 11.07
C VAL A 114 2.52 -1.35 11.31
N ALA A 115 3.73 -1.04 10.85
CA ALA A 115 4.46 0.21 11.11
C ALA A 115 3.61 1.47 10.89
N ASN A 116 3.66 2.39 11.87
CA ASN A 116 2.98 3.69 11.84
C ASN A 116 3.33 4.46 10.56
N PHE A 117 2.39 4.51 9.61
CA PHE A 117 2.43 5.40 8.47
C PHE A 117 1.37 6.48 8.67
N GLU A 118 1.82 7.72 8.92
CA GLU A 118 0.94 8.88 8.88
C GLU A 118 0.68 9.25 7.41
N PRO A 119 -0.58 9.19 6.93
CA PRO A 119 -0.87 9.50 5.56
C PRO A 119 -0.80 11.02 5.37
N GLN A 120 0.27 11.49 4.71
CA GLN A 120 0.34 12.88 4.24
C GLN A 120 -0.53 13.02 2.99
N LEU A 121 -1.86 13.11 3.19
CA LEU A 121 -2.81 13.52 2.15
C LEU A 121 -2.73 15.04 1.96
N GLY A 122 -1.85 15.48 1.04
CA GLY A 122 -2.09 16.71 0.30
C GLY A 122 -3.16 16.48 -0.79
N PRO A 123 -3.90 17.51 -1.22
CA PRO A 123 -4.83 17.36 -2.34
C PRO A 123 -4.04 16.90 -3.59
N ARG A 124 -4.49 15.81 -4.23
CA ARG A 124 -3.94 15.34 -5.50
C ARG A 124 -4.07 16.46 -6.54
N GLY A 125 -2.95 17.12 -6.86
CA GLY A 125 -2.85 17.97 -8.05
C GLY A 125 -2.95 17.13 -9.33
N PRO A 126 -3.42 17.70 -10.45
CA PRO A 126 -3.51 16.98 -11.71
C PRO A 126 -2.11 16.55 -12.18
N VAL A 127 -2.01 15.30 -12.64
CA VAL A 127 -0.78 14.72 -13.22
C VAL A 127 -0.49 15.44 -14.53
N GLY A 128 0.43 16.40 -14.48
CA GLY A 128 1.00 17.05 -15.66
C GLY A 128 2.30 16.34 -16.05
N GLU A 129 2.35 15.86 -17.28
CA GLU A 129 3.56 15.44 -17.98
C GLU A 129 4.60 16.56 -17.88
N LYS A 130 5.78 16.27 -17.32
CA LYS A 130 6.93 17.18 -17.39
C LYS A 130 7.89 16.62 -18.42
N GLU A 131 8.00 17.36 -19.51
CA GLU A 131 9.02 17.25 -20.55
C GLU A 131 10.39 17.55 -19.92
N ASP A 132 11.37 16.70 -20.22
CA ASP A 132 12.76 16.87 -19.80
C ASP A 132 13.41 18.01 -20.60
N GLU A 133 13.55 19.19 -19.98
CA GLU A 133 14.42 20.25 -20.49
C GLU A 133 15.86 20.04 -19.98
N LYS A 134 16.78 20.00 -20.93
CA LYS A 134 18.23 19.89 -20.76
C LYS A 134 18.83 21.18 -20.21
N GLU A 135 19.78 21.07 -19.29
CA GLU A 135 20.84 22.07 -19.12
C GLU A 135 22.20 21.36 -19.07
N ASP A 136 22.97 21.55 -20.15
CA ASP A 136 24.38 21.20 -20.28
C ASP A 136 25.23 22.47 -20.02
N GLU A 137 26.39 22.26 -19.39
CA GLU A 137 27.62 23.09 -19.38
C GLU A 137 27.62 24.38 -18.55
N LYS A 138 28.64 24.76 -17.76
CA LYS A 138 30.08 24.41 -17.62
C LYS A 138 30.56 25.02 -16.30
N GLU A 139 31.59 24.44 -15.66
CA GLU A 139 32.82 25.20 -15.36
C GLU A 139 33.94 24.27 -14.91
N ASP A 140 35.07 24.48 -15.59
CA ASP A 140 36.29 23.73 -15.65
C ASP A 140 37.22 23.97 -14.44
N GLU A 141 38.25 23.13 -14.38
CA GLU A 141 39.55 23.36 -13.76
C GLU A 141 39.64 23.36 -12.23
N LYS A 142 40.13 22.23 -11.70
CA LYS A 142 41.45 22.16 -11.04
C LYS A 142 41.86 20.70 -10.82
N GLU A 143 42.50 20.13 -11.85
CA GLU A 143 43.57 19.18 -11.61
C GLU A 143 44.69 19.91 -10.86
N ASN A 144 45.03 19.46 -9.65
CA ASN A 144 46.45 19.37 -9.32
C ASN A 144 46.72 18.38 -8.17
N LYS A 145 47.57 17.41 -8.51
CA LYS A 145 48.70 16.93 -7.71
C LYS A 145 48.44 15.87 -6.65
N TYR A 146 48.29 14.64 -7.11
CA TYR A 146 48.85 13.48 -6.41
C TYR A 146 50.34 13.41 -6.71
N GLU A 147 51.15 13.91 -5.79
CA GLU A 147 52.53 13.44 -5.66
C GLU A 147 52.98 13.62 -4.20
N ASP A 148 53.24 12.46 -3.60
CA ASP A 148 54.29 12.20 -2.62
C ASP A 148 54.14 12.76 -1.20
N LYS A 149 53.88 11.85 -0.25
CA LYS A 149 54.82 11.53 0.83
C LYS A 149 54.34 10.32 1.63
N ASN A 150 54.89 9.16 1.26
CA ASN A 150 55.30 8.20 2.28
C ASN A 150 56.46 8.84 3.03
N GLN A 151 56.30 9.08 4.31
CA GLN A 151 57.40 8.98 5.26
C GLN A 151 56.84 8.83 6.67
N ASP A 152 57.37 7.80 7.32
CA ASP A 152 57.19 7.34 8.67
C ASP A 152 57.30 8.46 9.72
N GLU A 153 56.58 8.33 10.83
CA GLU A 153 57.17 8.13 12.17
C GLU A 153 56.11 8.32 13.27
N ASP A 154 55.70 7.19 13.89
CA ASP A 154 55.17 7.17 15.25
C ASP A 154 56.34 7.41 16.22
N VAL A 155 56.22 8.44 17.06
CA VAL A 155 57.12 8.68 18.21
C VAL A 155 56.26 8.77 19.46
N ASP A 156 56.65 8.01 20.49
CA ASP A 156 56.16 8.07 21.88
C ASP A 156 56.14 9.48 22.47
#